data_AF-A0A0D7AF76-F1
#
_entry.id   AF-A0A0D7AF76-F1
#
_cell.length_a   1.000
_cell.length_b   1.000
_cell.length_c   1.000
_cell.angle_alpha   90.00
_cell.angle_beta   90.00
_cell.angle_gamma   90.00
#
_symmetry.space_group_name_H-M   'P 1'
#
loop_
_entity.id
_entity.type
_entity.pdbx_description
1 polymer ?
#
loop_
_entity_poly.entity_id
_entity_poly.type
_entity_poly.pdbx_seq_one_letter_code
_entity_poly.pdbx_strand_id
1 'polypeptide(L)' 'MATIGNATRIWEPNVQWTANSNCAVWNGRGVDVYVCLRDHTSSGSNAPPNSTYWHYLGAR' A
#
# COMPACT_ATOMS: atom_id res chain seq x y z
N MET A 1 -8.90 8.18 11.89
CA MET A 1 -9.56 7.72 10.66
C MET A 1 -8.55 7.91 9.53
N ALA A 2 -8.15 6.83 8.84
CA ALA A 2 -7.11 6.91 7.81
C ALA A 2 -7.70 7.51 6.52
N THR A 3 -7.42 8.78 6.27
CA THR A 3 -7.87 9.47 5.06
C THR A 3 -6.91 9.13 3.92
N ILE A 4 -7.43 8.59 2.82
CA ILE A 4 -6.63 8.39 1.61
C ILE A 4 -6.26 9.78 1.07
N GLY A 5 -5.00 10.19 1.25
CA GLY A 5 -4.49 11.49 0.84
C GLY A 5 -4.49 11.68 -0.68
N ASN A 6 -4.43 12.93 -1.12
CA ASN A 6 -4.45 13.35 -2.54
C ASN A 6 -3.23 12.88 -3.35
N ALA A 7 -2.18 12.36 -2.69
CA ALA A 7 -0.99 11.79 -3.30
C ALA A 7 -0.73 10.39 -2.71
N THR A 8 -1.63 9.44 -2.97
CA THR A 8 -1.40 8.04 -2.58
C THR A 8 -0.32 7.46 -3.48
N ARG A 9 0.85 7.15 -2.92
CA ARG A 9 1.99 6.66 -3.68
C ARG A 9 1.69 5.27 -4.26
N ILE A 10 2.05 5.02 -5.51
CA ILE A 10 1.96 3.68 -6.10
C ILE A 10 2.92 2.71 -5.39
N TRP A 11 2.57 1.43 -5.31
CA TRP A 11 3.49 0.43 -4.81
C TRP A 11 4.70 0.32 -5.74
N GLU A 12 5.88 0.53 -5.18
CA GLU A 12 7.16 0.44 -5.87
C GLU A 12 8.08 -0.48 -5.06
N PRO A 13 8.89 -1.35 -5.69
CA PRO A 13 9.90 -2.16 -5.00
C PRO A 13 11.08 -1.30 -4.52
N ASN A 14 11.75 -1.73 -3.44
CA ASN A 14 12.90 -1.07 -2.81
C ASN A 14 12.61 0.34 -2.26
N VAL A 15 11.35 0.63 -1.92
CA VAL A 15 10.93 1.88 -1.29
C VAL A 15 10.70 1.63 0.19
N GLN A 16 11.18 2.55 1.03
CA GLN A 16 10.88 2.51 2.46
C GLN A 16 9.45 2.98 2.69
N TRP A 17 8.63 2.11 3.27
CA TRP A 17 7.28 2.40 3.69
C TRP A 17 7.23 2.52 5.21
N THR A 18 6.59 3.58 5.69
CA THR A 18 6.30 3.77 7.11
C THR A 18 4.88 3.29 7.43
N ALA A 19 4.66 2.86 8.66
CA ALA A 19 3.35 2.52 9.17
C ALA A 19 2.37 3.68 8.97
N ASN A 20 1.13 3.35 8.61
CA ASN A 20 0.06 4.27 8.22
C ASN A 20 0.24 4.97 6.87
N SER A 21 1.30 4.72 6.12
CA SER A 21 1.42 5.21 4.73
C SER A 21 0.45 4.49 3.80
N ASN A 22 -0.20 5.25 2.91
CA ASN A 22 -1.11 4.70 1.91
C ASN A 22 -0.38 4.31 0.63
N CYS A 23 -0.74 3.17 0.08
CA CYS A 23 -0.15 2.58 -1.11
C CYS A 23 -1.25 2.23 -2.13
N ALA A 24 -1.04 2.61 -3.40
CA ALA A 24 -1.95 2.29 -4.51
C ALA A 24 -1.37 1.17 -5.37
N VAL A 25 -2.18 0.19 -5.76
CA VAL A 25 -1.81 -0.93 -6.63
C VAL A 25 -2.83 -1.02 -7.76
N TRP A 26 -2.36 -1.08 -9.00
CA TRP A 26 -3.23 -1.31 -10.14
C TRP A 26 -3.56 -2.80 -10.25
N ASN A 27 -4.84 -3.15 -10.19
CA ASN A 27 -5.30 -4.55 -10.28
C ASN A 27 -5.79 -4.96 -11.68
N GLY A 28 -5.57 -4.11 -12.68
CA GLY A 28 -6.05 -4.32 -14.06
C GLY A 28 -7.47 -3.81 -14.33
N ARG A 29 -8.27 -3.57 -13.29
CA ARG A 29 -9.65 -3.05 -13.37
C ARG A 29 -9.81 -1.67 -12.72
N GLY A 30 -8.94 -1.33 -11.78
CA GLY A 30 -8.94 -0.07 -11.05
C GLY A 30 -7.73 0.02 -10.12
N VAL A 31 -7.76 1.00 -9.20
CA VAL A 31 -6.69 1.22 -8.22
C VAL A 31 -7.14 0.71 -6.87
N ASP A 32 -6.51 -0.36 -6.39
CA ASP A 32 -6.66 -0.82 -5.01
C ASP A 32 -5.76 0.01 -4.10
N VAL A 33 -6.29 0.45 -2.97
CA VAL A 33 -5.55 1.22 -1.97
C VAL A 33 -5.37 0.37 -0.73
N TYR A 34 -4.13 0.30 -0.26
CA TYR A 34 -3.70 -0.37 0.95
C TYR A 34 -3.10 0.65 1.92
N VAL A 35 -3.10 0.34 3.20
CA VAL A 35 -2.33 1.06 4.23
C VAL A 35 -1.25 0.14 4.77
N CYS A 36 -0.05 0.69 4.93
CA CYS A 36 1.07 0.01 5.53
C CYS A 36 0.83 -0.16 7.03
N LEU A 37 0.96 -1.38 7.53
CA LEU A 37 0.73 -1.71 8.94
C LEU A 37 2.00 -1.53 9.80
N ARG A 38 3.19 -1.64 9.20
CA ARG A 38 4.48 -1.59 9.92
C ARG A 38 5.60 -1.10 9.01
N ASP A 39 6.60 -0.45 9.58
CA ASP A 39 7.75 0.04 8.83
C ASP A 39 8.52 -1.10 8.15
N HIS A 40 8.77 -1.00 6.85
CA HIS A 40 9.55 -1.97 6.10
C HIS A 40 10.02 -1.39 4.75
N THR A 41 11.04 -2.01 4.16
CA THR A 41 11.40 -1.78 2.76
C THR A 41 10.60 -2.73 1.88
N SER A 42 9.94 -2.20 0.86
CA SER A 42 9.13 -3.01 -0.06
C SER A 42 10.01 -3.96 -0.88
N SER A 43 9.55 -5.19 -1.01
CA SER A 43 10.15 -6.27 -1.79
C SER A 43 9.04 -7.15 -2.35
N GLY A 44 9.35 -8.01 -3.33
CA GLY A 44 8.35 -8.90 -3.91
C GLY A 44 7.67 -9.84 -2.89
N SER A 45 8.34 -10.16 -1.78
CA SER A 45 7.79 -11.05 -0.73
C SER A 45 6.84 -10.35 0.26
N ASN A 46 6.93 -9.03 0.37
CA ASN A 46 6.07 -8.23 1.25
C ASN A 46 5.16 -7.28 0.48
N ALA A 47 5.03 -7.44 -0.84
CA ALA A 47 4.10 -6.68 -1.65
C ALA A 47 2.64 -6.93 -1.20
N PRO A 48 1.71 -5.97 -1.43
CA PRO A 48 0.29 -6.24 -1.36
C PRO A 48 -0.05 -7.43 -2.26
N PRO A 49 -0.93 -8.36 -1.83
CA PRO A 49 -1.89 -8.25 -0.73
C PRO A 49 -1.42 -8.89 0.61
N ASN A 50 -0.12 -8.90 0.93
CA ASN A 50 0.38 -9.51 2.17
C ASN A 50 -0.20 -8.80 3.42
N SER A 51 -1.13 -9.47 4.12
CA SER A 51 -1.85 -8.95 5.30
C SER A 51 -0.97 -8.70 6.53
N THR A 52 0.28 -9.17 6.51
CA THR A 52 1.26 -8.88 7.57
C THR A 52 1.72 -7.41 7.51
N TYR A 53 1.81 -6.87 6.30
CA TYR A 53 2.37 -5.55 6.01
C TYR A 53 1.34 -4.57 5.46
N TRP A 54 0.28 -5.05 4.83
CA TRP A 54 -0.70 -4.24 4.12
C TRP A 54 -2.12 -4.55 4.56
N HIS A 55 -2.91 -3.51 4.80
CA HIS A 55 -4.34 -3.62 5.04
C HIS A 55 -5.11 -2.94 3.91
N TYR A 56 -6.03 -3.67 3.29
CA TYR A 56 -6.83 -3.15 2.19
C TYR A 56 -7.83 -2.10 2.70
N LEU A 57 -7.82 -0.92 2.10
CA LEU A 57 -8.73 0.17 2.42
C LEU A 57 -9.93 0.23 1.46
N GLY A 58 -9.73 -0.14 0.20
CA GLY A 58 -10.76 -0.05 -0.82
C GLY A 58 -10.18 0.18 -2.21
N ALA A 59 -11.03 0.10 -3.22
CA ALA A 59 -10.69 0.41 -4.60
C ALA A 59 -11.28 1.76 -5.00
N ARG A 60 -10.60 2.43 -5.94
CA ARG A 60 -11.05 3.64 -6.61
C ARG A 60 -11.12 3.43 -8.11
#